data_AF-A0AA90TQG8-F1
#
_entry.id   AF-A0AA90TQG8-F1
#
_cell.length_a   1.000
_cell.length_b   1.000
_cell.length_c   1.000
_cell.angle_alpha   90.00
_cell.angle_beta   90.00
_cell.angle_gamma   90.00
#
_symmetry.space_group_name_H-M   'P 1'
#
loop_
_entity.id
_entity.type
_entity.pdbx_description
1 polymer ?
#
loop_
_entity_poly.entity_id
_entity_poly.type
_entity_poly.pdbx_seq_one_letter_code
_entity_poly.pdbx_strand_id
1 'polypeptide(L)'
;MRALLVAHAPLIALVPAARIAAGTIPTGTLPAIGITEISGIEHDTVARAGNSVVTARVQVTVYASSYPQQKAILKAARLGAGV
;
A
#
# COMPACT_ATOMS: atom_id res chain seq x y z
N MET A 1 1.19 7.48 1.71
CA MET A 1 1.08 6.06 1.30
C MET A 1 -0.28 5.45 1.60
N ARG A 2 -0.70 5.27 2.86
CA ARG A 2 -2.00 4.65 3.21
C ARG A 2 -3.21 5.27 2.51
N ALA A 3 -3.25 6.60 2.39
CA ALA A 3 -4.34 7.32 1.72
C ALA A 3 -4.52 6.90 0.25
N LEU A 4 -3.45 6.53 -0.46
CA LEU A 4 -3.53 6.07 -1.86
C LEU A 4 -4.24 4.72 -1.98
N LEU A 5 -3.95 3.80 -1.05
CA LEU A 5 -4.59 2.48 -1.01
C LEU A 5 -6.04 2.57 -0.51
N VAL A 6 -6.31 3.46 0.45
CA VAL A 6 -7.68 3.74 0.93
C VAL A 6 -8.52 4.47 -0.13
N ALA A 7 -7.92 5.23 -1.05
CA ALA A 7 -8.64 5.85 -2.16
C ALA A 7 -8.89 4.89 -3.34
N HIS A 8 -8.30 3.69 -3.32
CA HIS A 8 -8.40 2.75 -4.43
C HIS A 8 -9.64 1.85 -4.30
N ALA A 9 -10.68 2.18 -5.06
CA ALA A 9 -11.99 1.50 -5.05
C ALA A 9 -11.92 -0.05 -5.14
N PRO A 10 -11.13 -0.68 -6.02
CA PRO A 10 -11.11 -2.15 -6.11
C PRO A 10 -10.42 -2.81 -4.90
N LEU A 11 -9.57 -2.07 -4.17
CA LEU A 11 -8.96 -2.57 -2.94
C LEU A 11 -9.92 -2.48 -1.76
N ILE A 12 -10.66 -1.37 -1.64
CA ILE A 12 -11.70 -1.18 -0.60
C ILE A 12 -12.79 -2.25 -0.71
N ALA A 13 -13.13 -2.67 -1.93
CA ALA A 13 -14.13 -3.71 -2.18
C ALA A 13 -13.73 -5.09 -1.62
N LEU A 14 -12.42 -5.37 -1.50
CA LEU A 14 -11.90 -6.64 -1.00
C LEU A 14 -11.45 -6.56 0.46
N VAL A 15 -10.92 -5.42 0.88
CA VAL A 15 -10.42 -5.17 2.24
C VAL A 15 -10.98 -3.84 2.72
N PRO A 16 -11.81 -3.83 3.78
CA PRO A 16 -12.31 -2.59 4.37
C PRO A 16 -11.16 -1.66 4.75
N ALA A 17 -11.32 -0.35 4.54
CA ALA A 17 -10.29 0.65 4.84
C ALA A 17 -9.81 0.60 6.31
N ALA A 18 -10.67 0.16 7.24
CA ALA A 18 -10.32 -0.05 8.64
C ALA A 18 -9.27 -1.15 8.87
N ARG A 19 -9.10 -2.07 7.90
CA ARG A 19 -8.14 -3.20 7.94
C ARG A 19 -6.86 -2.95 7.12
N ILE A 20 -6.73 -1.75 6.57
CA ILE A 20 -5.51 -1.28 5.92
C ILE A 20 -4.73 -0.49 6.97
N ALA A 21 -3.66 -1.09 7.49
CA ALA A 21 -2.82 -0.49 8.51
C ALA A 21 -1.46 -0.11 7.92
N ALA A 22 -0.95 1.07 8.29
CA ALA A 22 0.46 1.41 8.10
C ALA A 22 1.19 0.97 9.38
N GLY A 23 2.12 0.02 9.27
CA GLY A 23 2.76 -0.63 10.41
C GLY A 23 2.01 -1.85 10.95
N THR A 24 1.85 -1.95 12.27
CA THR A 24 1.34 -3.14 12.96
C THR A 24 -0.12 -3.44 12.59
N ILE A 25 -0.35 -4.68 12.15
CA ILE A 25 -1.67 -5.16 11.79
C ILE A 25 -2.38 -5.70 13.04
N PRO A 26 -3.64 -5.31 13.29
CA PRO A 26 -4.42 -5.90 14.38
C PRO A 26 -4.62 -7.40 14.14
N THR A 27 -4.18 -8.21 15.09
CA THR A 27 -4.29 -9.67 15.06
C THR A 27 -5.74 -10.10 15.25
N GLY A 28 -6.24 -10.97 14.37
CA GLY A 28 -7.58 -11.60 14.50
C GLY A 28 -8.60 -11.25 13.41
N THR A 29 -8.34 -10.26 12.55
CA THR A 29 -9.28 -9.89 11.47
C THR A 29 -8.67 -10.10 10.08
N LEU A 30 -8.89 -11.27 9.49
CA LEU A 30 -8.60 -11.55 8.08
C LEU A 30 -9.79 -11.12 7.20
N PRO A 31 -9.58 -10.60 5.98
CA PRO A 31 -8.29 -10.19 5.40
C PRO A 31 -7.80 -8.83 5.94
N ALA A 32 -6.48 -8.67 6.06
CA ALA A 32 -5.81 -7.44 6.47
C ALA A 32 -4.59 -7.11 5.60
N ILE A 33 -4.27 -5.82 5.49
CA ILE A 33 -3.13 -5.32 4.71
C ILE A 33 -2.24 -4.47 5.60
N GLY A 34 -0.96 -4.85 5.69
CA GLY A 34 0.09 -4.04 6.29
C GLY A 34 0.88 -3.30 5.23
N ILE A 35 1.19 -2.04 5.52
CA ILE A 35 2.00 -1.19 4.65
C ILE A 35 3.23 -0.74 5.43
N THR A 36 4.41 -0.96 4.86
CA THR A 36 5.69 -0.52 5.43
C THR A 36 6.50 0.19 4.34
N GLU A 37 6.99 1.38 4.64
CA GLU A 37 7.94 2.07 3.77
C GLU A 37 9.34 1.48 3.97
N ILE A 38 9.97 1.02 2.88
CA ILE A 38 11.31 0.42 2.93
C ILE A 38 12.37 1.49 2.75
N SER A 39 12.17 2.41 1.80
CA SER A 39 13.12 3.49 1.53
C SER A 39 12.50 4.60 0.70
N GLY A 40 13.00 5.83 0.85
CA GLY A 40 12.69 6.97 0.00
C GLY A 40 13.97 7.53 -0.60
N ILE A 41 14.02 7.65 -1.92
CA ILE A 41 15.09 8.35 -2.63
C ILE A 41 14.55 9.72 -3.02
N GLU A 42 15.04 10.76 -2.38
CA GLU A 42 14.74 12.13 -2.78
C GLU A 42 15.53 12.47 -4.05
N HIS A 43 14.84 12.96 -5.07
CA HIS A 43 15.49 13.42 -6.29
C HIS A 43 16.02 14.83 -6.05
N ASP A 44 17.29 15.07 -6.36
CA ASP A 44 17.84 16.41 -6.32
C ASP A 44 17.27 17.23 -7.50
N THR A 45 16.80 18.44 -7.25
CA THR A 45 16.25 19.31 -8.30
C THR A 45 16.84 20.70 -8.12
N VAL A 46 17.50 21.18 -9.18
CA VAL A 46 18.40 22.35 -9.18
C VAL A 46 17.72 23.69 -8.83
N ALA A 47 16.39 23.74 -8.84
CA ALA A 47 15.61 24.89 -8.41
C ALA A 47 14.40 24.42 -7.58
N ARG A 48 14.59 24.25 -6.26
CA ARG A 48 13.49 23.91 -5.34
C ARG A 48 13.21 25.04 -4.37
N ALA A 49 12.04 25.65 -4.52
CA ALA A 49 11.40 26.42 -3.46
C ALA A 49 10.30 25.53 -2.83
N GLY A 50 10.61 24.83 -1.74
CA GLY A 50 9.62 24.29 -0.81
C GLY A 50 9.03 22.89 -1.06
N ASN A 51 9.21 22.27 -2.23
CA ASN A 51 8.60 20.97 -2.53
C ASN A 51 9.64 19.90 -2.91
N SER A 52 9.61 18.76 -2.22
CA SER A 52 10.49 17.61 -2.48
C SER A 52 9.79 16.51 -3.28
N VAL A 53 10.42 16.05 -4.38
CA VAL A 53 10.00 14.87 -5.14
C VAL A 53 10.79 13.67 -4.63
N VAL A 54 10.07 12.68 -4.09
CA VAL A 54 10.66 11.48 -3.49
C VAL A 54 10.09 10.24 -4.19
N THR A 55 10.98 9.35 -4.63
CA THR A 55 10.61 7.99 -5.04
C THR A 55 10.71 7.08 -3.82
N ALA A 56 9.57 6.65 -3.30
CA ALA A 56 9.53 5.75 -2.15
C ALA A 56 9.15 4.32 -2.54
N ARG A 57 9.92 3.36 -2.02
CA ARG A 57 9.67 1.91 -2.12
C ARG A 57 8.80 1.49 -0.95
N VAL A 58 7.63 0.95 -1.25
CA VAL A 58 6.65 0.53 -0.25
C VAL A 58 6.44 -0.98 -0.33
N GLN A 59 6.58 -1.65 0.81
CA GLN A 59 6.17 -3.03 1.00
C GLN A 59 4.69 -3.08 1.38
N VAL A 60 3.94 -3.91 0.66
CA VAL A 60 2.55 -4.23 1.00
C VAL A 60 2.48 -5.71 1.35
N THR A 61 2.13 -6.01 2.59
CA THR A 61 1.98 -7.39 3.09
C THR A 61 0.49 -7.71 3.26
N VAL A 62 0.02 -8.75 2.57
CA VAL A 62 -1.39 -9.16 2.58
C VAL A 62 -1.56 -10.42 3.42
N TYR A 63 -2.43 -10.33 4.41
CA TYR A 63 -2.88 -11.44 5.25
C TYR A 63 -4.30 -11.80 4.84
N ALA A 64 -4.47 -13.00 4.27
CA ALA A 64 -5.77 -13.52 3.86
C ALA A 64 -5.95 -14.95 4.39
N SER A 65 -7.20 -15.40 4.50
CA SER A 65 -7.51 -16.77 4.95
C SER A 65 -7.30 -17.82 3.86
N SER A 66 -7.28 -17.40 2.59
CA SER A 66 -7.09 -18.29 1.44
C SER A 66 -6.14 -17.70 0.40
N TYR A 67 -5.38 -18.57 -0.27
CA TYR A 67 -4.42 -18.18 -1.31
C TYR A 67 -5.06 -17.49 -2.54
N PRO A 68 -6.24 -17.92 -3.05
CA PRO A 68 -6.91 -17.20 -4.14
C PRO A 68 -7.29 -15.76 -3.73
N GLN A 69 -7.75 -15.57 -2.49
CA GLN A 69 -8.08 -14.26 -1.96
C GLN A 69 -6.83 -13.39 -1.80
N GLN A 70 -5.71 -13.96 -1.32
CA GLN A 70 -4.44 -13.25 -1.23
C GLN A 70 -3.98 -12.74 -2.60
N LYS A 71 -4.08 -13.58 -3.64
CA LYS A 71 -3.70 -13.22 -5.01
C LYS A 71 -4.60 -12.14 -5.61
N ALA A 72 -5.90 -12.20 -5.34
CA ALA A 72 -6.86 -11.18 -5.77
C ALA A 72 -6.56 -9.82 -5.11
N ILE A 73 -6.25 -9.80 -3.82
CA ILE A 73 -5.90 -8.58 -3.09
C ILE A 73 -4.54 -8.03 -3.56
N LEU A 74 -3.53 -8.87 -3.77
CA LEU A 74 -2.25 -8.43 -4.34
C LEU A 74 -2.41 -7.82 -5.74
N LYS A 75 -3.27 -8.42 -6.57
CA LYS A 75 -3.59 -7.88 -7.90
C LYS A 75 -4.31 -6.53 -7.80
N ALA A 76 -5.24 -6.39 -6.86
CA ALA A 76 -5.95 -5.13 -6.61
C ALA A 76 -5.05 -4.05 -5.95
N ALA A 77 -4.04 -4.45 -5.18
CA ALA A 77 -3.05 -3.55 -4.57
C ALA A 77 -2.02 -3.03 -5.58
N ARG A 78 -1.92 -3.67 -6.74
CA ARG A 78 -1.12 -3.19 -7.87
C ARG A 78 -1.86 -1.98 -8.47
N LEU A 79 -1.53 -0.78 -8.00
CA LEU A 79 -2.07 0.54 -8.42
C LEU A 79 -1.76 0.91 -9.91
N GLY A 80 -1.49 -0.07 -10.77
CA GLY A 80 -1.13 0.10 -12.17
C GLY A 80 -0.34 -1.11 -12.72
N ALA A 81 -0.28 -1.23 -14.04
CA ALA A 81 0.68 -2.09 -14.72
C ALA A 81 2.05 -1.39 -14.66
N GLY A 82 2.88 -1.75 -13.70
CA GLY A 82 4.20 -1.13 -13.54
C GLY A 82 5.27 -2.18 -13.32
N VAL A 83 6.27 -2.13 -14.21
CA VAL A 83 7.73 -2.30 -14.02
C VAL A 83 8.25 -3.43 -13.13
#